data_AF-A0AA42Z9Q2-F1
#
_entry.id   AF-A0AA42Z9Q2-F1
#
_cell.length_a   1.000
_cell.length_b   1.000
_cell.length_c   1.000
_cell.angle_alpha   90.00
_cell.angle_beta   90.00
_cell.angle_gamma   90.00
#
_symmetry.space_group_name_H-M   'P 1'
#
loop_
_entity.id
_entity.type
_entity.pdbx_description
1 polymer ?
#
loop_
_entity_poly.entity_id
_entity_poly.type
_entity_poly.pdbx_seq_one_letter_code
_entity_poly.pdbx_strand_id
1 'polypeptide(L)'
;MALALSHKIHKDYLEITTAGIRSRGKETSELQEIWKEVFVLAKENDHLRILAHLKEEGRWPLNAQINFGFKIVDTDITKKHRVAGICYSEQLFEDHELFIKYGRALGYNIQVFLSEDEARDWLLRDRINKPQVEQLNSGNES
;
A
#
# COMPACT_ATOMS: atom_id res chain seq x y z
N MET A 1 -16.50 -11.26 -11.17
CA MET A 1 -15.21 -11.74 -11.74
C MET A 1 -14.24 -11.92 -10.59
N ALA A 2 -13.41 -12.95 -10.59
CA ALA A 2 -12.36 -13.07 -9.56
C ALA A 2 -11.41 -11.86 -9.63
N LEU A 3 -10.75 -11.56 -8.52
CA LEU A 3 -9.78 -10.47 -8.45
C LEU A 3 -8.63 -10.75 -9.43
N ALA A 4 -8.33 -9.76 -10.29
CA ALA A 4 -7.30 -9.86 -11.32
C ALA A 4 -6.30 -8.72 -11.19
N LEU A 5 -5.05 -8.99 -11.56
CA LEU A 5 -3.96 -8.03 -11.62
C LEU A 5 -3.67 -7.66 -13.07
N SER A 6 -3.47 -6.38 -13.33
CA SER A 6 -2.85 -5.87 -14.56
C SER A 6 -1.81 -4.82 -14.20
N HIS A 7 -0.85 -4.58 -15.08
CA HIS A 7 0.25 -3.67 -14.79
C HIS A 7 0.70 -2.88 -16.01
N LYS A 8 1.36 -1.76 -15.76
CA LYS A 8 2.05 -0.93 -16.75
C LYS A 8 3.34 -0.38 -16.13
N ILE A 9 4.41 -0.42 -16.91
CA ILE A 9 5.73 0.07 -16.48
C ILE A 9 5.88 1.51 -16.95
N HIS A 10 6.14 2.42 -16.02
CA HIS A 10 6.45 3.82 -16.29
C HIS A 10 7.91 4.10 -15.95
N LYS A 11 8.45 5.21 -16.44
CA LYS A 11 9.83 5.59 -16.17
C LYS A 11 10.16 5.65 -14.67
N ASP A 12 9.23 6.18 -13.86
CA ASP A 12 9.51 6.51 -12.46
C ASP A 12 8.81 5.58 -11.45
N TYR A 13 7.86 4.75 -11.89
CA TYR A 13 7.06 3.89 -11.03
C TYR A 13 6.44 2.72 -11.79
N LEU A 14 6.07 1.67 -11.05
CA LEU A 14 5.20 0.58 -11.52
C LEU A 14 3.74 0.96 -11.26
N GLU A 15 2.92 0.93 -12.29
CA GLU A 15 1.46 1.08 -12.16
C GLU A 15 0.81 -0.31 -12.15
N ILE A 16 -0.06 -0.56 -11.19
CA ILE A 16 -0.85 -1.78 -11.10
C ILE A 16 -2.33 -1.45 -10.99
N THR A 17 -3.17 -2.33 -11.48
CA THR A 17 -4.62 -2.29 -11.23
C THR A 17 -5.06 -3.66 -10.72
N THR A 18 -5.67 -3.67 -9.54
CA THR A 18 -6.43 -4.82 -9.03
C THR A 18 -7.90 -4.58 -9.28
N ALA A 19 -8.58 -5.51 -9.96
CA ALA A 19 -9.99 -5.34 -10.32
C ALA A 19 -10.77 -6.65 -10.19
N GLY A 20 -11.99 -6.58 -9.68
CA GLY A 20 -12.88 -7.72 -9.53
C GLY A 20 -13.45 -7.85 -8.13
N ILE A 21 -14.04 -9.02 -7.85
CA ILE A 21 -14.72 -9.33 -6.60
C ILE A 21 -13.82 -10.28 -5.81
N ARG A 22 -13.57 -9.97 -4.55
CA ARG A 22 -12.80 -10.86 -3.65
C ARG A 22 -13.55 -12.17 -3.43
N SER A 23 -12.83 -13.29 -3.52
CA SER A 23 -13.45 -14.59 -3.26
C SER A 23 -13.64 -14.80 -1.76
N ARG A 24 -14.87 -15.12 -1.35
CA ARG A 24 -15.20 -15.35 0.05
C ARG A 24 -14.34 -16.45 0.66
N GLY A 25 -13.64 -16.15 1.75
CA GLY A 25 -12.75 -17.07 2.46
C GLY A 25 -11.37 -17.24 1.83
N LYS A 26 -11.05 -16.52 0.76
CA LYS A 26 -9.73 -16.52 0.09
C LYS A 26 -9.13 -15.11 0.00
N GLU A 27 -9.73 -14.12 0.64
CA GLU A 27 -9.37 -12.71 0.50
C GLU A 27 -7.89 -12.47 0.84
N THR A 28 -7.43 -13.06 1.95
CA THR A 28 -6.02 -12.96 2.36
C THR A 28 -5.09 -13.65 1.37
N SER A 29 -5.40 -14.86 0.90
CA SER A 29 -4.52 -15.60 -0.01
C SER A 29 -4.45 -14.96 -1.40
N GLU A 30 -5.59 -14.50 -1.94
CA GLU A 30 -5.63 -13.79 -3.23
C GLU A 30 -4.79 -12.52 -3.18
N LEU A 31 -4.95 -11.73 -2.12
CA LEU A 31 -4.18 -10.50 -1.94
C LEU A 31 -2.69 -10.80 -1.77
N GLN A 32 -2.32 -11.87 -1.08
CA GLN A 32 -0.92 -12.29 -0.96
C GLN A 32 -0.30 -12.70 -2.30
N GLU A 33 -1.02 -13.47 -3.11
CA GLU A 33 -0.56 -13.89 -4.43
C GLU A 33 -0.36 -12.68 -5.35
N ILE A 34 -1.35 -11.78 -5.40
CA ILE A 34 -1.27 -10.53 -6.17
C ILE A 34 -0.07 -9.71 -5.74
N TRP A 35 0.09 -9.43 -4.45
CA TRP A 35 1.20 -8.59 -4.01
C TRP A 35 2.56 -9.25 -4.22
N LYS A 36 2.68 -10.58 -4.07
CA LYS A 36 3.91 -11.30 -4.46
C LYS A 36 4.27 -11.06 -5.92
N GLU A 37 3.30 -11.15 -6.83
CA GLU A 37 3.51 -10.87 -8.25
C GLU A 37 3.93 -9.42 -8.49
N VAL A 38 3.26 -8.46 -7.84
CA VAL A 38 3.62 -7.03 -7.90
C VAL A 38 5.08 -6.79 -7.51
N PHE A 39 5.60 -7.48 -6.49
CA PHE A 39 7.00 -7.30 -6.07
C PHE A 39 8.00 -7.94 -7.01
N VAL A 40 7.66 -9.09 -7.59
CA VAL A 40 8.48 -9.67 -8.67
C VAL A 40 8.60 -8.66 -9.80
N LEU A 41 7.48 -8.10 -10.26
CA LEU A 41 7.45 -7.07 -11.30
C LEU A 41 8.23 -5.81 -10.91
N ALA A 42 8.07 -5.32 -9.68
CA ALA A 42 8.78 -4.14 -9.19
C ALA A 42 10.30 -4.36 -9.15
N LYS A 43 10.74 -5.55 -8.70
CA LYS A 43 12.14 -5.93 -8.61
C LYS A 43 12.78 -6.11 -9.98
N GLU A 44 12.09 -6.79 -10.91
CA GLU A 44 12.58 -7.02 -12.27
C GLU A 44 12.78 -5.73 -13.06
N ASN A 45 12.04 -4.67 -12.70
CA ASN A 45 12.09 -3.37 -13.36
C ASN A 45 12.77 -2.27 -12.53
N ASP A 46 13.44 -2.63 -11.43
CA ASP A 46 14.12 -1.70 -10.50
C ASP A 46 13.24 -0.52 -10.02
N HIS A 47 11.96 -0.80 -9.79
CA HIS A 47 10.99 0.20 -9.33
C HIS A 47 10.74 0.09 -7.82
N LEU A 48 11.13 1.14 -7.10
CA LEU A 48 10.81 1.29 -5.67
C LEU A 48 9.48 2.02 -5.44
N ARG A 49 8.83 2.52 -6.50
CA ARG A 49 7.58 3.29 -6.41
C ARG A 49 6.48 2.50 -7.12
N ILE A 50 5.36 2.30 -6.44
CA ILE A 50 4.21 1.54 -6.93
C ILE A 50 2.95 2.41 -6.80
N LEU A 51 2.23 2.61 -7.90
CA LEU A 51 0.91 3.20 -7.94
C LEU A 51 -0.13 2.09 -8.16
N ALA A 52 -1.06 1.93 -7.23
CA ALA A 52 -2.03 0.83 -7.25
C ALA A 52 -3.46 1.36 -7.40
N HIS A 53 -4.12 1.03 -8.50
CA HIS A 53 -5.54 1.29 -8.69
C HIS A 53 -6.35 0.12 -8.10
N LEU A 54 -7.07 0.38 -7.02
CA LEU A 54 -7.82 -0.62 -6.26
C LEU A 54 -9.29 -0.57 -6.68
N LYS A 55 -9.65 -1.33 -7.71
CA LYS A 55 -11.01 -1.45 -8.28
C LYS A 55 -11.68 -2.74 -7.81
N GLU A 56 -11.56 -3.00 -6.51
CA GLU A 56 -12.00 -4.23 -5.87
C GLU A 56 -13.39 -4.05 -5.25
N GLU A 57 -14.21 -5.08 -5.36
CA GLU A 57 -15.53 -5.17 -4.77
C GLU A 57 -15.59 -6.26 -3.70
N GLY A 58 -16.55 -6.09 -2.78
CA GLY A 58 -16.75 -6.99 -1.66
C GLY A 58 -16.05 -6.50 -0.39
N ARG A 59 -16.69 -6.78 0.75
CA ARG A 59 -16.16 -6.40 2.06
C ARG A 59 -14.87 -7.17 2.33
N TRP A 60 -13.89 -6.50 2.92
CA TRP A 60 -12.74 -7.15 3.51
C TRP A 60 -12.97 -7.32 5.01
N PRO A 61 -13.30 -8.53 5.50
CA PRO A 61 -13.57 -8.70 6.92
C PRO A 61 -12.37 -8.28 7.78
N LEU A 62 -12.62 -7.62 8.91
CA LEU A 62 -11.57 -7.11 9.80
C LEU A 62 -10.55 -8.20 10.20
N ASN A 63 -11.01 -9.43 10.46
CA ASN A 63 -10.12 -10.55 10.75
C ASN A 63 -9.18 -10.88 9.57
N ALA A 64 -9.66 -10.78 8.34
CA ALA A 64 -8.83 -10.97 7.15
C ALA A 64 -7.83 -9.81 6.95
N GLN A 65 -8.21 -8.57 7.28
CA GLN A 65 -7.32 -7.41 7.27
C GLN A 65 -6.18 -7.56 8.27
N ILE A 66 -6.50 -7.93 9.51
CA ILE A 66 -5.53 -8.17 10.58
C ILE A 66 -4.60 -9.33 10.21
N ASN A 67 -5.16 -10.46 9.75
CA ASN A 67 -4.38 -11.62 9.32
C ASN A 67 -3.42 -11.29 8.18
N PHE A 68 -3.85 -10.46 7.23
CA PHE A 68 -2.98 -10.00 6.15
C PHE A 68 -1.87 -9.08 6.67
N GLY A 69 -2.21 -8.14 7.58
CA GLY A 69 -1.23 -7.28 8.25
C GLY A 69 -0.13 -8.04 8.98
N PHE A 70 -0.47 -9.14 9.66
CA PHE A 70 0.54 -10.01 10.28
C PHE A 70 1.39 -10.78 9.28
N LYS A 71 0.86 -11.10 8.10
CA LYS A 71 1.60 -11.82 7.07
C LYS A 71 2.32 -10.92 6.08
N ILE A 72 2.13 -9.60 6.15
CA ILE A 72 2.85 -8.66 5.29
C ILE A 72 4.36 -8.69 5.57
N VAL A 73 4.75 -9.03 6.80
CA VAL A 73 6.17 -9.21 7.16
C VAL A 73 6.80 -10.41 6.44
N ASP A 74 5.98 -11.37 5.99
CA ASP A 74 6.41 -12.53 5.20
C ASP A 74 6.41 -12.25 3.69
N THR A 75 6.10 -11.01 3.29
CA THR A 75 6.20 -10.58 1.90
C THR A 75 7.54 -9.88 1.66
N ASP A 76 8.07 -10.01 0.44
CA ASP A 76 9.27 -9.30 -0.01
C ASP A 76 9.04 -7.77 -0.17
N ILE A 77 7.92 -7.22 0.34
CA ILE A 77 7.82 -5.78 0.55
C ILE A 77 8.94 -5.36 1.48
N THR A 78 9.97 -4.78 0.88
CA THR A 78 10.93 -4.07 1.67
C THR A 78 10.30 -2.75 2.12
N LYS A 79 10.67 -2.28 3.31
CA LYS A 79 10.38 -0.91 3.79
C LYS A 79 10.94 0.20 2.87
N LYS A 80 11.68 -0.18 1.81
CA LYS A 80 12.19 0.72 0.76
C LYS A 80 11.13 1.06 -0.28
N HIS A 81 10.16 0.16 -0.52
CA HIS A 81 9.08 0.45 -1.47
C HIS A 81 8.17 1.55 -0.94
N ARG A 82 7.80 2.46 -1.84
CA ARG A 82 6.75 3.45 -1.63
C ARG A 82 5.52 3.05 -2.44
N VAL A 83 4.40 2.85 -1.78
CA VAL A 83 3.16 2.38 -2.41
C VAL A 83 2.04 3.38 -2.19
N ALA A 84 1.43 3.86 -3.26
CA ALA A 84 0.23 4.70 -3.23
C ALA A 84 -0.95 3.91 -3.82
N GLY A 85 -1.99 3.69 -3.03
CA GLY A 85 -3.23 3.06 -3.48
C GLY A 85 -4.32 4.09 -3.77
N ILE A 86 -5.06 3.91 -4.86
CA ILE A 86 -6.20 4.72 -5.26
C ILE A 86 -7.45 3.87 -5.07
N CYS A 87 -8.29 4.24 -4.11
CA CYS A 87 -9.54 3.56 -3.81
C CYS A 87 -10.69 4.22 -4.60
N TYR A 88 -11.49 3.41 -5.29
CA TYR A 88 -12.61 3.90 -6.11
C TYR A 88 -13.95 3.97 -5.36
N SER A 89 -13.93 3.77 -4.03
CA SER A 89 -15.09 4.01 -3.16
C SER A 89 -14.62 4.35 -1.74
N GLU A 90 -15.45 5.10 -1.00
CA GLU A 90 -15.20 5.43 0.40
C GLU A 90 -15.10 4.18 1.28
N GLN A 91 -15.97 3.19 1.06
CA GLN A 91 -15.91 1.92 1.79
C GLN A 91 -14.57 1.20 1.58
N LEU A 92 -14.07 1.16 0.35
CA LEU A 92 -12.79 0.53 0.05
C LEU A 92 -11.63 1.31 0.67
N PHE A 93 -11.73 2.64 0.70
CA PHE A 93 -10.78 3.50 1.37
C PHE A 93 -10.72 3.22 2.87
N GLU A 94 -11.86 3.16 3.56
CA GLU A 94 -11.94 2.82 4.98
C GLU A 94 -11.34 1.45 5.29
N ASP A 95 -11.70 0.42 4.49
CA ASP A 95 -11.17 -0.94 4.65
C ASP A 95 -9.64 -0.97 4.53
N HIS A 96 -9.05 -0.17 3.63
CA HIS A 96 -7.60 -0.12 3.46
C HIS A 96 -6.91 0.81 4.45
N GLU A 97 -7.56 1.88 4.91
CA GLU A 97 -6.96 2.86 5.81
C GLU A 97 -6.49 2.21 7.11
N LEU A 98 -7.28 1.29 7.66
CA LEU A 98 -6.90 0.51 8.83
C LEU A 98 -5.64 -0.33 8.58
N PHE A 99 -5.59 -1.01 7.44
CA PHE A 99 -4.42 -1.79 7.03
C PHE A 99 -3.18 -0.89 6.84
N ILE A 100 -3.28 0.28 6.18
CA ILE A 100 -2.11 1.16 6.02
C ILE A 100 -1.64 1.72 7.35
N LYS A 101 -2.55 1.98 8.32
CA LYS A 101 -2.17 2.41 9.68
C LYS A 101 -1.25 1.39 10.35
N TYR A 102 -1.60 0.10 10.29
CA TYR A 102 -0.75 -0.96 10.82
C TYR A 102 0.58 -1.08 10.07
N GLY A 103 0.55 -1.07 8.74
CA GLY A 103 1.77 -1.16 7.94
C GLY A 103 2.71 0.02 8.19
N ARG A 104 2.20 1.25 8.35
CA ARG A 104 3.01 2.41 8.72
C ARG A 104 3.65 2.27 10.08
N ALA A 105 2.93 1.75 11.08
CA ALA A 105 3.49 1.47 12.40
C ALA A 105 4.64 0.44 12.34
N LEU A 106 4.60 -0.48 11.37
CA LEU A 106 5.67 -1.44 11.10
C LEU A 106 6.82 -0.86 10.24
N GLY A 107 6.72 0.40 9.82
CA GLY A 107 7.75 1.13 9.08
C GLY A 107 7.64 1.03 7.55
N TYR A 108 6.50 0.58 7.02
CA TYR A 108 6.25 0.57 5.57
C TYR A 108 5.85 1.95 5.06
N ASN A 109 6.28 2.29 3.84
CA ASN A 109 5.97 3.57 3.20
C ASN A 109 4.76 3.42 2.26
N ILE A 110 3.58 3.26 2.85
CA ILE A 110 2.34 2.98 2.12
C ILE A 110 1.25 4.00 2.46
N GLN A 111 0.38 4.32 1.52
CA GLN A 111 -0.77 5.21 1.71
C GLN A 111 -1.88 4.90 0.73
N VAL A 112 -3.13 5.14 1.13
CA VAL A 112 -4.28 5.14 0.22
C VAL A 112 -4.89 6.53 0.07
N PHE A 113 -5.53 6.77 -1.08
CA PHE A 113 -6.13 8.03 -1.49
C PHE A 113 -7.44 7.76 -2.23
N LEU A 114 -8.34 8.75 -2.22
CA LEU A 114 -9.51 8.77 -3.10
C LEU A 114 -9.23 9.54 -4.40
N SER A 115 -8.17 10.36 -4.44
CA SER A 115 -7.74 11.14 -5.59
C SER A 115 -6.50 10.54 -6.23
N GLU A 116 -6.55 10.31 -7.55
CA GLU A 116 -5.41 9.85 -8.34
C GLU A 116 -4.27 10.88 -8.36
N ASP A 117 -4.60 12.16 -8.47
CA ASP A 117 -3.60 13.23 -8.51
C ASP A 117 -2.85 13.33 -7.17
N GLU A 118 -3.56 13.25 -6.04
CA GLU A 118 -2.93 13.24 -4.71
C GLU A 118 -2.05 12.01 -4.51
N ALA A 119 -2.49 10.85 -4.99
CA ALA A 119 -1.72 9.61 -4.91
C ALA A 119 -0.41 9.71 -5.70
N ARG A 120 -0.49 10.21 -6.94
CA ARG A 120 0.67 10.38 -7.83
C ARG A 120 1.64 11.42 -7.26
N ASP A 121 1.12 12.57 -6.82
CA ASP A 121 1.92 13.60 -6.17
C ASP A 121 2.66 13.06 -4.96
N TRP A 122 1.96 12.36 -4.07
CA TRP A 122 2.60 11.78 -2.90
C TRP A 122 3.65 10.74 -3.31
N LEU A 123 3.35 9.86 -4.27
CA LEU A 123 4.26 8.80 -4.70
C LEU A 123 5.59 9.36 -5.24
N LEU A 124 5.51 10.43 -6.04
CA LEU A 124 6.65 10.99 -6.78
C LEU A 124 7.43 12.06 -6.00
N ARG A 125 6.88 12.62 -4.91
CA ARG A 125 7.63 13.55 -4.03
C ARG A 125 8.92 12.90 -3.51
N ASP A 126 10.08 13.50 -3.76
CA ASP A 126 11.31 13.08 -3.09
C ASP A 126 11.15 13.26 -1.57
N ARG A 127 11.64 12.30 -0.78
CA ARG A 127 11.53 12.35 0.70
C ARG A 127 12.28 13.57 1.23
N ILE A 128 11.59 14.69 1.43
CA ILE A 128 11.94 15.70 2.43
C ILE A 128 10.96 15.48 3.58
N ASN A 129 11.34 14.65 4.54
CA ASN A 129 10.90 14.79 5.92
C ASN A 129 11.83 13.95 6.80
N LYS A 130 12.81 14.63 7.40
CA LYS A 130 13.48 14.15 8.60
C LYS A 130 12.42 13.93 9.69
N PRO A 131 12.59 12.94 10.57
CA PRO A 131 11.70 12.81 11.73
C PRO A 131 11.74 14.10 12.56
N GLN A 132 10.57 14.65 12.88
CA GLN A 132 10.41 15.67 13.92
C GLN A 132 10.63 14.99 15.28
N VAL A 133 11.88 14.78 15.67
CA VAL A 133 12.26 14.42 17.03
C VAL A 133 13.44 15.31 17.42
N GLU A 134 13.17 16.60 17.65
CA GLU A 134 14.13 17.52 18.27
C GLU A 134 13.43 18.82 18.72
N GLN A 135 12.37 18.72 19.53
CA GLN A 135 11.86 19.86 20.32
C GLN A 135 11.33 19.45 21.71
N LEU A 136 11.91 18.42 22.31
CA LEU A 136 11.72 18.13 23.74
C LEU A 136 13.11 17.87 24.32
N ASN A 137 13.63 18.86 25.06
CA ASN A 137 14.78 18.83 26.01
C ASN A 137 15.82 19.97 25.85
N SER A 138 15.42 21.16 25.42
CA SER A 138 16.18 22.39 25.69
C SER A 138 15.39 23.30 26.65
N GLY A 139 15.20 22.83 27.88
CA GLY A 139 14.44 23.59 28.87
C GLY A 139 14.44 22.90 30.22
N ASN A 140 15.59 22.86 30.88
CA ASN A 140 15.72 22.98 32.33
C ASN A 140 17.21 22.94 32.71
N GLU A 141 17.87 24.07 32.53
CA GLU A 141 18.96 24.47 33.43
C GLU A 141 18.65 25.90 33.88
N SER A 142 18.16 26.03 35.10
CA SER A 142 18.15 27.24 35.91
C SER A 142 18.21 26.81 37.37
#